data_AF-A0A2D2H407-F1
#
_entry.id   AF-A0A2D2H407-F1
#
_cell.length_a   1.000
_cell.length_b   1.000
_cell.length_c   1.000
_cell.angle_alpha   90.00
_cell.angle_beta   90.00
_cell.angle_gamma   90.00
#
_symmetry.space_group_name_H-M   'P 1'
#
loop_
_entity.id
_entity.type
_entity.pdbx_description
1 polymer ?
#
loop_
_entity_poly.entity_id
_entity_poly.type
_entity_poly.pdbx_seq_one_letter_code
_entity_poly.pdbx_strand_id
1 'polypeptide(L)'
;MLLARATGDGRSARSPVTVPNLILAYLMVRDSGLHFERHRIERKEGGILDVIEASDRATGQPRPIFFRTEPKTPEEITATRALRSIMTSGDGRSPRTALAVPGVRTEYAILFMLGLQRSQQVLMPQDGAYYDRLTVIDPADGTVREMYFRLPGAPGLSVRSL
;
A
#
# COMPACT_ATOMS: atom_id res chain seq x y z
N MET A 1 -1.50 12.65 15.20
CA MET A 1 -2.23 13.60 14.32
C MET A 1 -1.66 13.49 12.92
N LEU A 2 -2.25 12.68 12.04
CA LEU A 2 -1.99 12.69 10.58
C LEU A 2 -3.04 11.88 9.80
N LEU A 3 -4.33 12.01 10.14
CA LEU A 3 -5.38 11.76 9.16
C LEU A 3 -5.46 13.03 8.32
N ALA A 4 -4.80 13.00 7.17
CA ALA A 4 -4.97 14.04 6.17
C ALA A 4 -6.47 14.20 5.92
N ARG A 5 -6.97 15.42 6.04
CA ARG A 5 -8.26 15.76 5.46
C ARG A 5 -8.08 15.59 3.96
N ALA A 6 -8.54 14.47 3.41
CA ALA A 6 -8.73 14.30 1.99
C ALA A 6 -9.55 15.50 1.49
N THR A 7 -8.89 16.47 0.88
CA THR A 7 -9.51 17.58 0.20
C THR A 7 -9.63 17.22 -1.27
N GLY A 8 -10.73 17.58 -1.93
CA GLY A 8 -10.98 17.20 -3.32
C GLY A 8 -11.71 15.85 -3.49
N ASP A 9 -12.17 15.58 -4.70
CA ASP A 9 -12.96 14.38 -5.05
C ASP A 9 -12.17 13.36 -5.88
N GLY A 10 -10.94 13.69 -6.27
CA GLY A 10 -10.04 12.84 -7.05
C GLY A 10 -10.48 12.61 -8.49
N ARG A 11 -11.57 13.23 -8.95
CA ARG A 11 -12.13 12.99 -10.29
C ARG A 11 -11.40 13.75 -11.38
N SER A 12 -10.61 14.76 -11.01
CA SER A 12 -9.83 15.56 -11.95
C SER A 12 -8.56 16.12 -11.30
N ALA A 13 -7.60 16.52 -12.13
CA ALA A 13 -6.38 17.22 -11.68
C ALA A 13 -6.66 18.56 -10.98
N ARG A 14 -7.84 19.16 -11.16
CA ARG A 14 -8.26 20.40 -10.49
C ARG A 14 -8.79 20.18 -9.08
N SER A 15 -9.16 18.93 -8.77
CA SER A 15 -9.74 18.51 -7.49
C SER A 15 -9.08 17.20 -7.01
N PRO A 16 -7.73 17.15 -6.90
CA PRO A 16 -7.04 15.93 -6.49
C PRO A 16 -7.27 15.67 -5.00
N VAL A 17 -7.35 14.40 -4.62
CA VAL A 17 -7.37 14.00 -3.20
C VAL A 17 -6.01 14.26 -2.58
N THR A 18 -5.94 15.09 -1.55
CA THR A 18 -4.68 15.31 -0.81
C THR A 18 -4.49 14.24 0.25
N VAL A 19 -3.36 13.52 0.19
CA VAL A 19 -2.97 12.47 1.14
C VAL A 19 -1.51 12.68 1.54
N PRO A 20 -1.05 12.21 2.70
CA PRO A 20 0.31 12.52 3.15
C PRO A 20 1.33 11.63 2.42
N ASN A 21 0.93 10.45 1.94
CA ASN A 21 1.79 9.56 1.19
C ASN A 21 1.01 8.71 0.18
N LEU A 22 1.75 8.10 -0.75
CA LEU A 22 1.19 7.29 -1.82
C LEU A 22 0.52 6.00 -1.32
N ILE A 23 0.94 5.46 -0.17
CA ILE A 23 0.33 4.24 0.38
C ILE A 23 -1.13 4.48 0.73
N LEU A 24 -1.42 5.62 1.36
CA LEU A 24 -2.80 5.98 1.66
C LEU A 24 -3.61 6.19 0.39
N ALA A 25 -3.04 6.75 -0.68
CA ALA A 25 -3.73 6.79 -1.98
C ALA A 25 -4.11 5.38 -2.47
N TYR A 26 -3.16 4.43 -2.47
CA TYR A 26 -3.43 3.04 -2.86
C TYR A 26 -4.53 2.39 -2.01
N LEU A 27 -4.48 2.59 -0.68
CA LEU A 27 -5.49 2.06 0.22
C LEU A 27 -6.86 2.69 -0.01
N MET A 28 -6.96 4.00 -0.22
CA MET A 28 -8.22 4.67 -0.50
C MET A 28 -8.88 4.15 -1.79
N VAL A 29 -8.10 3.97 -2.85
CA VAL A 29 -8.61 3.37 -4.10
C VAL A 29 -9.15 1.97 -3.84
N ARG A 30 -8.38 1.15 -3.11
CA ARG A 30 -8.77 -0.23 -2.78
C ARG A 30 -10.01 -0.31 -1.90
N ASP A 31 -10.07 0.48 -0.84
CA ASP A 31 -11.17 0.48 0.12
C ASP A 31 -12.46 1.04 -0.50
N SER A 32 -12.35 1.80 -1.59
CA SER A 32 -13.47 2.19 -2.46
C SER A 32 -13.98 1.05 -3.36
N GLY A 33 -13.45 -0.17 -3.22
CA GLY A 33 -13.83 -1.33 -4.02
C GLY A 33 -13.23 -1.36 -5.43
N LEU A 34 -12.35 -0.41 -5.75
CA LEU A 34 -11.74 -0.30 -7.06
C LEU A 34 -10.47 -1.13 -7.13
N HIS A 35 -10.23 -1.69 -8.30
CA HIS A 35 -9.04 -2.44 -8.63
C HIS A 35 -8.01 -1.55 -9.29
N PHE A 36 -6.78 -1.63 -8.81
CA PHE A 36 -5.68 -0.89 -9.38
C PHE A 36 -5.24 -1.48 -10.73
N GLU A 37 -5.04 -0.61 -11.71
CA GLU A 37 -4.51 -0.99 -13.03
C GLU A 37 -3.10 -0.42 -13.23
N ARG A 38 -2.94 0.88 -12.96
CA ARG A 38 -1.69 1.60 -13.25
C ARG A 38 -1.52 2.80 -12.36
N HIS A 39 -0.27 3.14 -12.11
CA HIS A 39 0.13 4.38 -11.46
C HIS A 39 1.10 5.11 -12.36
N ARG A 40 0.90 6.42 -12.49
CA ARG A 40 1.82 7.33 -13.15
C ARG A 40 1.93 8.62 -12.37
N ILE A 41 3.00 9.36 -12.64
CA ILE A 41 3.21 10.68 -12.08
C ILE A 41 2.95 11.69 -13.20
N GLU A 42 2.08 12.66 -12.95
CA GLU A 42 1.81 13.77 -13.87
C GLU A 42 2.30 15.09 -13.26
N ARG A 43 2.91 15.95 -14.10
CA ARG A 43 3.22 17.34 -13.74
C ARG A 43 2.12 18.23 -14.29
N LYS A 44 1.48 19.02 -13.44
CA LYS A 44 0.41 19.97 -13.80
C LYS A 44 0.63 21.32 -13.13
N GLU A 45 -0.13 22.33 -13.56
CA GLU A 45 -0.25 23.58 -12.81
C GLU A 45 -0.71 23.27 -11.38
N GLY A 46 0.05 23.73 -10.39
CA GLY A 46 -0.16 23.40 -8.98
C GLY A 46 0.65 22.21 -8.45
N GLY A 47 1.49 21.54 -9.24
CA GLY A 47 2.52 20.61 -8.73
C GLY A 47 2.49 19.20 -9.34
N ILE A 48 3.11 18.26 -8.63
CA ILE A 48 3.20 16.85 -9.01
C ILE A 48 1.95 16.12 -8.49
N LEU A 49 1.32 15.32 -9.35
CA LEU A 49 0.18 14.47 -9.03
C LEU A 49 0.55 13.00 -9.21
N ASP A 50 0.14 12.17 -8.25
CA ASP A 50 0.09 10.73 -8.40
C ASP A 50 -1.27 10.37 -9.01
N VAL A 51 -1.27 9.76 -10.19
CA VAL A 51 -2.49 9.37 -10.91
C VAL A 51 -2.59 7.85 -10.88
N ILE A 52 -3.64 7.36 -10.22
CA ILE A 52 -3.96 5.94 -10.15
C ILE A 52 -5.09 5.65 -11.12
N GLU A 53 -4.83 4.86 -12.15
CA GLU A 53 -5.87 4.25 -12.97
C GLU A 53 -6.43 3.06 -12.21
N ALA A 54 -7.73 3.07 -11.97
CA ALA A 54 -8.43 2.01 -11.28
C ALA A 54 -9.76 1.68 -11.97
N SER A 55 -10.13 0.40 -11.98
CA SER A 55 -11.35 -0.12 -12.60
C SER A 55 -12.29 -0.65 -11.52
N ASP A 56 -13.61 -0.54 -11.74
CA ASP A 56 -14.56 -1.32 -10.96
C ASP A 56 -14.52 -2.76 -11.47
N ARG A 57 -14.54 -3.76 -10.58
CA ARG A 57 -14.55 -5.18 -11.00
C ARG A 57 -15.78 -5.54 -11.84
N ALA A 58 -16.90 -4.86 -11.62
CA ALA A 58 -18.15 -5.09 -12.33
C ALA A 58 -18.15 -4.48 -13.73
N THR A 59 -17.55 -3.29 -13.92
CA THR A 59 -17.56 -2.60 -15.22
C THR A 59 -16.30 -2.83 -16.04
N GLY A 60 -15.17 -3.13 -15.39
CA GLY A 60 -13.85 -3.30 -16.00
C GLY A 60 -13.27 -2.03 -16.62
N GLN A 61 -13.98 -0.90 -16.61
CA GLN A 61 -13.53 0.32 -17.26
C GLN A 61 -12.58 1.10 -16.34
N PRO A 62 -11.30 1.30 -16.73
CA PRO A 62 -10.37 2.06 -15.92
C PRO A 62 -10.72 3.55 -15.93
N ARG A 63 -10.61 4.18 -14.77
CA ARG A 63 -10.70 5.64 -14.59
C ARG A 63 -9.52 6.17 -13.80
N PRO A 64 -8.99 7.36 -14.12
CA PRO A 64 -7.95 7.99 -13.33
C PRO A 64 -8.53 8.56 -12.03
N ILE A 65 -7.77 8.40 -10.95
CA ILE A 65 -8.00 9.03 -9.66
C ILE A 65 -6.76 9.84 -9.34
N PHE A 66 -6.95 11.13 -9.11
CA PHE A 66 -5.87 12.10 -8.95
C PHE A 66 -5.58 12.30 -7.46
N PHE A 67 -4.34 12.05 -7.07
CA PHE A 67 -3.85 12.28 -5.72
C PHE A 67 -2.75 13.33 -5.72
N ARG A 68 -2.76 14.14 -4.66
CA ARG A 68 -1.66 15.04 -4.31
C ARG A 68 -1.02 14.49 -3.05
N THR A 69 0.21 14.02 -3.16
CA THR A 69 1.04 13.69 -2.00
C THR A 69 1.88 14.90 -1.59
N GLU A 70 2.35 14.93 -0.35
CA GLU A 70 3.40 15.86 0.06
C GLU A 70 4.65 15.71 -0.85
N PRO A 71 5.41 16.81 -1.08
CA PRO A 71 6.49 16.85 -2.07
C PRO A 71 7.60 15.85 -1.78
N LYS A 72 8.07 15.16 -2.84
CA LYS A 72 9.00 14.03 -2.75
C LYS A 72 10.46 14.43 -3.04
N THR A 73 11.39 14.12 -2.14
CA THR A 73 12.84 14.08 -2.42
C THR A 73 13.16 13.03 -3.50
N PRO A 74 14.34 13.08 -4.15
CA PRO A 74 14.77 12.03 -5.08
C PRO A 74 14.74 10.61 -4.48
N GLU A 75 15.02 10.46 -3.18
CA GLU A 75 14.92 9.17 -2.49
C GLU A 75 13.47 8.70 -2.40
N GLU A 76 12.52 9.60 -2.14
CA GLU A 76 11.08 9.29 -2.06
C GLU A 76 10.50 8.89 -3.43
N ILE A 77 11.05 9.40 -4.54
CA ILE A 77 10.70 8.95 -5.90
C ILE A 77 11.16 7.51 -6.14
N THR A 78 12.35 7.14 -5.66
CA THR A 78 12.86 5.76 -5.79
C THR A 78 12.07 4.80 -4.89
N ALA A 79 11.81 5.19 -3.65
CA ALA A 79 10.97 4.45 -2.72
C ALA A 79 9.56 4.21 -3.29
N THR A 80 8.99 5.20 -3.99
CA THR A 80 7.69 5.11 -4.67
C THR A 80 7.61 3.94 -5.65
N ARG A 81 8.69 3.63 -6.39
CA ARG A 81 8.69 2.50 -7.34
C ARG A 81 8.68 1.15 -6.63
N ALA A 82 9.47 0.98 -5.58
CA ALA A 82 9.49 -0.23 -4.76
C ALA A 82 8.12 -0.44 -4.08
N LEU A 83 7.57 0.64 -3.52
CA LEU A 83 6.25 0.67 -2.93
C LEU A 83 5.16 0.27 -3.91
N ARG A 84 5.17 0.82 -5.13
CA ARG A 84 4.23 0.42 -6.18
C ARG A 84 4.25 -1.09 -6.38
N SER A 85 5.42 -1.70 -6.57
CA SER A 85 5.54 -3.15 -6.79
C SER A 85 4.85 -3.94 -5.66
N ILE A 86 5.11 -3.54 -4.41
CA ILE A 86 4.51 -4.17 -3.23
C ILE A 86 2.99 -3.95 -3.22
N MET A 87 2.52 -2.71 -3.37
CA MET A 87 1.09 -2.39 -3.32
C MET A 87 0.27 -3.02 -4.46
N THR A 88 0.91 -3.38 -5.56
CA THR A 88 0.28 -4.10 -6.68
C THR A 88 0.32 -5.62 -6.54
N SER A 89 1.08 -6.16 -5.58
CA SER A 89 1.22 -7.60 -5.40
C SER A 89 0.02 -8.27 -4.70
N GLY A 90 -0.78 -7.49 -3.97
CA GLY A 90 -1.88 -7.98 -3.16
C GLY A 90 -2.53 -6.88 -2.31
N ASP A 91 -3.51 -7.26 -1.49
CA ASP A 91 -4.19 -6.36 -0.55
C ASP A 91 -3.78 -6.58 0.92
N GLY A 92 -3.03 -7.64 1.22
CA GLY A 92 -2.63 -7.99 2.57
C GLY A 92 -3.77 -8.39 3.50
N ARG A 93 -4.98 -8.70 3.00
CA ARG A 93 -6.14 -9.07 3.84
C ARG A 93 -6.27 -10.57 4.06
N SER A 94 -5.54 -11.37 3.29
CA SER A 94 -5.50 -12.83 3.42
C SER A 94 -4.14 -13.36 2.95
N PRO A 95 -3.78 -14.63 3.26
CA PRO A 95 -2.56 -15.24 2.72
C PRO A 95 -2.50 -15.24 1.19
N ARG A 96 -3.65 -15.48 0.52
CA ARG A 96 -3.74 -15.51 -0.96
C ARG A 96 -3.52 -14.15 -1.61
N THR A 97 -3.79 -13.08 -0.87
CA THR A 97 -3.66 -11.70 -1.33
C THR A 97 -2.59 -10.95 -0.55
N ALA A 98 -1.66 -11.66 0.11
CA ALA A 98 -0.63 -11.06 0.93
C ALA A 98 0.24 -10.08 0.13
N LEU A 99 0.68 -9.00 0.77
CA LEU A 99 1.62 -8.06 0.17
C LEU A 99 3.00 -8.73 0.06
N ALA A 100 3.51 -8.93 -1.15
CA ALA A 100 4.84 -9.46 -1.38
C ALA A 100 5.89 -8.39 -1.04
N VAL A 101 6.72 -8.69 -0.05
CA VAL A 101 7.77 -7.80 0.45
C VAL A 101 9.14 -8.47 0.32
N PRO A 102 10.23 -7.70 0.19
CA PRO A 102 11.59 -8.26 0.15
C PRO A 102 12.09 -8.70 1.54
N GLY A 103 11.35 -8.41 2.62
CA GLY A 103 11.66 -8.87 3.97
C GLY A 103 10.96 -8.06 5.06
N VAL A 104 11.11 -8.51 6.30
CA VAL A 104 10.40 -7.99 7.50
C VAL A 104 10.59 -6.48 7.72
N ARG A 105 11.77 -5.93 7.44
CA ARG A 105 12.00 -4.47 7.57
C ARG A 105 11.03 -3.65 6.70
N THR A 106 10.68 -4.16 5.53
CA THR A 106 9.73 -3.50 4.63
C THR A 106 8.31 -3.56 5.17
N GLU A 107 7.92 -4.64 5.85
CA GLU A 107 6.60 -4.75 6.51
C GLU A 107 6.44 -3.66 7.56
N TYR A 108 7.45 -3.49 8.42
CA TYR A 108 7.43 -2.46 9.46
C TYR A 108 7.42 -1.05 8.88
N ALA A 109 8.16 -0.82 7.80
CA ALA A 109 8.11 0.46 7.09
C ALA A 109 6.70 0.74 6.54
N ILE A 110 6.03 -0.27 5.99
CA ILE A 110 4.63 -0.16 5.53
C ILE A 110 3.71 0.17 6.70
N LEU A 111 3.79 -0.55 7.82
CA LEU A 111 2.97 -0.25 9.01
C LEU A 111 3.20 1.17 9.53
N PHE A 112 4.47 1.60 9.62
CA PHE A 112 4.84 2.94 10.05
C PHE A 112 4.23 4.01 9.12
N MET A 113 4.35 3.85 7.80
CA MET A 113 3.78 4.78 6.83
C MET A 113 2.24 4.79 6.83
N LEU A 114 1.61 3.70 7.27
CA LEU A 114 0.17 3.60 7.47
C LEU A 114 -0.29 4.15 8.84
N GLY A 115 0.64 4.53 9.71
CA GLY A 115 0.33 4.94 11.08
C GLY A 115 -0.20 3.80 11.96
N LEU A 116 0.04 2.54 11.58
CA LEU A 116 -0.45 1.37 12.29
C LEU A 116 0.56 0.84 13.29
N GLN A 117 0.06 0.40 14.43
CA GLN A 117 0.86 -0.23 15.47
C GLN A 117 0.68 -1.75 15.41
N ARG A 118 1.79 -2.49 15.35
CA ARG A 118 1.76 -3.94 15.46
C ARG A 118 1.55 -4.36 16.92
N SER A 119 0.59 -5.23 17.18
CA SER A 119 0.38 -5.86 18.49
C SER A 119 0.88 -7.30 18.54
N GLN A 120 0.78 -8.03 17.42
CA GLN A 120 1.22 -9.42 17.31
C GLN A 120 1.78 -9.70 15.92
N GLN A 121 2.68 -10.68 15.83
CA GLN A 121 3.16 -11.24 14.57
C GLN A 121 3.29 -12.75 14.68
N VAL A 122 2.89 -13.45 13.62
CA VAL A 122 3.00 -14.90 13.49
C VAL A 122 3.54 -15.23 12.10
N LEU A 123 4.65 -15.96 12.06
CA LEU A 123 5.18 -16.54 10.82
C LEU A 123 4.39 -17.81 10.48
N MET A 124 3.90 -17.89 9.26
CA MET A 124 3.04 -18.97 8.77
C MET A 124 3.64 -19.58 7.50
N PRO A 125 4.06 -20.86 7.53
CA PRO A 125 4.38 -21.59 6.31
C PRO A 125 3.06 -22.01 5.62
N GLN A 126 2.89 -21.66 4.34
CA GLN A 126 1.73 -22.04 3.56
C GLN A 126 2.07 -22.06 2.06
N ASP A 127 1.53 -23.01 1.29
CA ASP A 127 1.63 -23.03 -0.19
C ASP A 127 3.06 -22.88 -0.75
N GLY A 128 4.05 -23.44 -0.05
CA GLY A 128 5.45 -23.33 -0.47
C GLY A 128 6.04 -21.91 -0.34
N ALA A 129 5.44 -21.03 0.47
CA ALA A 129 5.97 -19.72 0.86
C ALA A 129 5.87 -19.48 2.38
N TYR A 130 6.57 -18.46 2.86
CA TYR A 130 6.40 -17.92 4.21
C TYR A 130 5.56 -16.65 4.17
N TYR A 131 4.63 -16.55 5.12
CA TYR A 131 3.81 -15.38 5.33
C TYR A 131 3.96 -14.87 6.75
N ASP A 132 4.12 -13.56 6.92
CA ASP A 132 3.93 -12.93 8.21
C ASP A 132 2.48 -12.44 8.32
N ARG A 133 1.76 -12.94 9.33
CA ARG A 133 0.46 -12.42 9.76
C ARG A 133 0.68 -11.48 10.92
N LEU A 134 0.43 -10.20 10.70
CA LEU A 134 0.51 -9.16 11.72
C LEU A 134 -0.88 -8.76 12.17
N THR A 135 -1.13 -8.82 13.47
CA THR A 135 -2.26 -8.10 14.08
C THR A 135 -1.82 -6.66 14.29
N VAL A 136 -2.58 -5.73 13.72
CA VAL A 136 -2.28 -4.30 13.75
C VAL A 136 -3.46 -3.52 14.30
N ILE A 137 -3.14 -2.46 15.02
CA ILE A 137 -4.05 -1.55 15.68
C ILE A 137 -3.91 -0.19 14.99
N ASP A 138 -5.04 0.41 14.65
CA ASP A 138 -5.12 1.80 14.26
C ASP A 138 -5.20 2.67 15.52
N PRO A 139 -4.18 3.47 15.87
CA PRO A 139 -4.21 4.28 17.09
C PRO A 139 -5.22 5.42 17.01
N ALA A 140 -5.75 5.75 15.84
CA ALA A 140 -6.69 6.85 15.67
C ALA A 140 -8.08 6.51 16.23
N ASP A 141 -8.52 5.26 16.07
CA ASP A 141 -9.87 4.80 16.46
C ASP A 141 -9.89 3.48 17.24
N GLY A 142 -8.72 2.86 17.45
CA GLY A 142 -8.57 1.58 18.14
C GLY A 142 -8.90 0.36 17.27
N THR A 143 -9.18 0.53 15.98
CA THR A 143 -9.55 -0.58 15.09
C THR A 143 -8.43 -1.61 15.00
N VAL A 144 -8.79 -2.88 15.20
CA VAL A 144 -7.88 -4.01 15.05
C VAL A 144 -8.13 -4.70 13.72
N ARG A 145 -7.06 -4.96 12.96
CA ARG A 145 -7.13 -5.73 11.71
C ARG A 145 -5.91 -6.62 11.56
N GLU A 146 -6.01 -7.58 10.66
CA GLU A 146 -4.89 -8.42 10.26
C GLU A 146 -4.29 -7.92 8.95
N MET A 147 -2.97 -7.98 8.86
CA MET A 147 -2.23 -7.77 7.63
C MET A 147 -1.33 -8.98 7.34
N TYR A 148 -1.34 -9.40 6.10
CA TYR A 148 -0.61 -10.56 5.60
C TYR A 148 0.48 -10.10 4.63
N PHE A 149 1.71 -10.51 4.89
CA PHE A 149 2.87 -10.20 4.05
C PHE A 149 3.52 -11.50 3.60
N ARG A 150 3.86 -11.59 2.31
CA ARG A 150 4.61 -12.73 1.77
C ARG A 150 6.08 -12.39 1.77
N LEU A 151 6.88 -13.23 2.41
CA LEU A 151 8.33 -13.13 2.48
C LEU A 151 9.01 -13.85 1.31
N PRO A 152 10.26 -13.48 0.96
CA PRO A 152 11.06 -14.27 0.04
C PRO A 152 11.49 -15.58 0.69
N GLY A 153 11.49 -16.67 -0.09
CA GLY A 153 11.93 -18.00 0.35
C GLY A 153 10.80 -19.04 0.38
N ALA A 154 11.18 -20.32 0.29
CA ALA A 154 10.28 -21.46 0.37
C ALA A 154 10.40 -22.15 1.74
N PRO A 155 9.29 -22.64 2.35
CA PRO A 155 9.32 -23.54 3.49
C PRO A 155 10.19 -24.75 3.16
N GLY A 156 11.25 -24.95 3.95
CA GLY A 156 12.18 -26.07 3.78
C GLY A 156 13.61 -25.72 3.39
N LEU A 157 13.93 -24.47 3.01
CA LEU A 157 15.33 -24.04 2.94
C LEU A 157 15.78 -23.56 4.32
N SER A 158 16.41 -24.48 5.07
CA SER A 158 17.20 -24.13 6.24
C SER A 158 18.21 -23.06 5.82
N VAL A 159 18.13 -21.86 6.41
CA VAL A 159 19.27 -20.94 6.41
C VAL A 159 20.37 -21.65 7.19
N ARG A 160 21.31 -22.28 6.49
CA ARG A 160 22.56 -22.71 7.11
C ARG A 160 23.29 -21.43 7.51
N SER A 161 23.33 -21.17 8.80
CA SER A 161 24.22 -20.19 9.40
C SER A 161 25.65 -20.51 8.94
N LEU A 162 26.30 -19.53 8.31
CA LEU A 162 27.75 -19.45 8.25
C LEU A 162 28.22 -18.54 9.37
#